data_AF-A0A453LQV6-F1
#
_entry.id   AF-A0A453LQV6-F1
#
_cell.length_a   1.000
_cell.length_b   1.000
_cell.length_c   1.000
_cell.angle_alpha   90.00
_cell.angle_beta   90.00
_cell.angle_gamma   90.00
#
_symmetry.space_group_name_H-M   'P 1'
#
loop_
_entity.id
_entity.type
_entity.pdbx_description
1 polymer ?
#
loop_
_entity_poly.entity_id
_entity_poly.type
_entity_poly.pdbx_seq_one_letter_code
_entity_poly.pdbx_strand_id
1 'polypeptide(L)'
;MSGSNQMASDGKFGKGPRELTGAVDLISRYRLLNHHSFFCKKPLPLAISDTHYLQNVVGDTEIRKGEGMEIDQLIQNPDPREKKTAYIKPFDMETLGHAFQLRETAPVDLPSVGYP
;
A
#
# COMPACT_ATOMS: atom_id res chain seq x y z
N MET A 1 45.25 51.32 -7.17
CA MET A 1 43.89 51.55 -7.71
C MET A 1 43.58 50.42 -8.68
N SER A 2 42.42 49.78 -8.50
CA SER A 2 41.60 49.01 -9.46
C SER A 2 42.26 47.94 -10.35
N GLY A 3 41.69 46.76 -10.52
CA GLY A 3 40.36 46.30 -10.11
C GLY A 3 40.19 44.82 -10.46
N SER A 4 39.51 44.11 -9.57
CA SER A 4 39.10 42.71 -9.74
C SER A 4 37.90 42.67 -10.69
N ASN A 5 38.06 42.10 -11.89
CA ASN A 5 36.92 41.73 -12.73
C ASN A 5 36.33 40.41 -12.21
N GLN A 6 35.45 40.50 -11.22
CA GLN A 6 34.47 39.44 -10.95
C GLN A 6 33.36 39.56 -12.01
N MET A 7 33.35 38.65 -12.98
CA MET A 7 32.16 38.39 -13.77
C MET A 7 31.16 37.65 -12.88
N ALA A 8 30.31 38.41 -12.20
CA ALA A 8 29.09 37.89 -11.61
C ALA A 8 28.18 37.47 -12.76
N SER A 9 28.08 36.16 -13.01
CA SER A 9 27.01 35.63 -13.84
C SER A 9 25.69 35.88 -13.09
N ASP A 10 24.97 36.91 -13.50
CA ASP A 10 23.60 37.21 -13.06
C ASP A 10 22.68 36.07 -13.53
N GLY A 11 22.71 34.96 -12.79
CA GLY A 11 21.92 33.76 -13.03
C GLY A 11 20.48 33.93 -12.59
N LYS A 12 19.77 34.93 -13.10
CA LYS A 12 18.31 35.06 -12.92
C LYS A 12 17.58 34.29 -14.00
N PHE A 13 17.59 32.97 -13.89
CA PHE A 13 16.64 32.11 -14.59
C PHE A 13 15.38 31.92 -13.73
N GLY A 14 14.22 32.30 -14.29
CA GLY A 14 12.87 31.94 -13.83
C GLY A 14 12.44 32.50 -12.46
N LYS A 15 11.39 33.31 -12.41
CA LYS A 15 10.69 33.71 -11.17
C LYS A 15 9.87 32.57 -10.50
N GLY A 16 10.10 31.32 -10.91
CA GLY A 16 9.41 30.13 -10.39
C GLY A 16 10.27 29.37 -9.39
N PRO A 17 9.69 28.43 -8.63
CA PRO A 17 10.46 27.50 -7.81
C PRO A 17 11.51 26.84 -8.70
N ARG A 18 12.79 26.90 -8.29
CA ARG A 18 13.91 26.35 -9.06
C ARG A 18 13.59 24.92 -9.47
N GLU A 19 13.43 24.69 -10.77
CA GLU A 19 13.20 23.36 -11.31
C GLU A 19 14.32 22.43 -10.85
N LEU A 20 13.95 21.19 -10.56
CA LEU A 20 14.91 20.16 -10.16
C LEU A 20 15.75 19.81 -11.39
N THR A 21 16.92 20.42 -11.48
CA THR A 21 17.87 20.09 -12.54
C THR A 21 18.41 18.68 -12.32
N GLY A 22 18.85 18.01 -13.39
CA GLY A 22 19.40 16.65 -13.30
C GLY A 22 20.64 16.49 -12.39
N ALA A 23 21.20 17.60 -11.90
CA ALA A 23 22.30 17.60 -10.93
C ALA A 23 21.85 17.48 -9.46
N VAL A 24 20.54 17.54 -9.19
CA VAL A 24 19.98 17.40 -7.84
C VAL A 24 19.74 15.93 -7.53
N ASP A 25 20.32 15.42 -6.44
CA ASP A 25 20.00 14.09 -5.93
C ASP A 25 18.56 14.05 -5.39
N LEU A 26 17.66 13.51 -6.21
CA LEU A 26 16.25 13.37 -5.90
C LEU A 26 15.99 12.33 -4.80
N ILE A 27 16.84 11.31 -4.67
CA ILE A 27 16.67 10.26 -3.66
C ILE A 27 16.88 10.86 -2.27
N SER A 28 17.95 11.63 -2.09
CA SER A 28 18.19 12.32 -0.82
C SER A 28 17.17 13.42 -0.56
N ARG A 29 16.83 14.21 -1.58
CA ARG A 29 15.88 15.34 -1.44
C ARG A 29 14.49 14.89 -1.00
N TYR A 30 13.98 13.81 -1.57
CA TYR A 30 12.67 13.24 -1.21
C TYR A 30 12.76 12.17 -0.12
N ARG A 31 13.94 11.98 0.50
CA ARG A 31 14.18 10.99 1.56
C ARG A 31 13.79 9.56 1.14
N LEU A 32 13.94 9.25 -0.14
CA LEU A 32 13.61 7.95 -0.73
C LEU A 32 14.70 6.90 -0.51
N LEU A 33 15.78 7.22 0.21
CA LEU A 33 16.92 6.33 0.38
C LEU A 33 16.54 4.96 0.94
N ASN A 34 15.59 4.92 1.89
CA ASN A 34 15.08 3.68 2.48
C ASN A 34 14.25 2.86 1.48
N HIS A 35 13.43 3.52 0.65
CA HIS A 35 12.66 2.84 -0.39
C HIS A 35 13.59 2.33 -1.50
N HIS A 36 14.57 3.13 -1.91
CA HIS A 36 15.58 2.76 -2.89
C HIS A 36 16.40 1.56 -2.40
N SER A 37 16.84 1.54 -1.14
CA SER A 37 17.57 0.39 -0.59
C SER A 37 16.70 -0.86 -0.49
N PHE A 38 15.42 -0.70 -0.11
CA PHE A 38 14.50 -1.82 0.05
C PHE A 38 14.08 -2.45 -1.29
N PHE A 39 13.69 -1.64 -2.28
CA PHE A 39 13.14 -2.12 -3.55
C PHE A 39 14.20 -2.39 -4.62
N CYS A 40 15.29 -1.61 -4.65
CA CYS A 40 16.25 -1.68 -5.77
C CYS A 40 17.50 -2.51 -5.46
N LYS A 41 17.85 -2.71 -4.18
CA LYS A 41 19.03 -3.51 -3.80
C LYS A 41 18.71 -4.95 -3.42
N LYS A 42 17.44 -5.26 -3.14
CA LYS A 42 17.00 -6.62 -2.86
C LYS A 42 16.62 -7.28 -4.18
N PRO A 43 16.99 -8.55 -4.42
CA PRO A 43 16.46 -9.29 -5.55
C PRO A 43 14.94 -9.35 -5.43
N LEU A 44 14.26 -9.17 -6.56
CA LEU A 44 12.81 -9.33 -6.60
C LEU A 44 12.48 -10.81 -6.34
N PRO A 45 11.56 -11.10 -5.42
CA PRO A 45 11.13 -12.48 -5.18
C PRO A 45 10.47 -13.03 -6.45
N LEU A 46 10.73 -14.31 -6.74
CA LEU A 46 10.22 -14.99 -7.94
C LEU A 46 8.73 -15.29 -7.82
N ALA A 47 8.26 -15.55 -6.61
CA ALA A 47 6.84 -15.73 -6.29
C ALA A 47 6.42 -14.83 -5.12
N ILE A 48 5.14 -14.49 -5.06
CA ILE A 48 4.59 -13.68 -3.96
C ILE A 48 4.60 -14.48 -2.64
N SER A 49 4.55 -15.81 -2.70
CA SER A 49 4.79 -16.69 -1.55
C SER A 49 6.12 -16.43 -0.85
N ASP A 50 7.12 -15.98 -1.58
CA ASP A 50 8.46 -15.68 -1.05
C ASP A 50 8.54 -14.28 -0.43
N THR A 51 7.44 -13.51 -0.46
CA THR A 51 7.36 -12.17 0.10
C THR A 51 6.85 -12.19 1.55
N HIS A 52 7.16 -11.12 2.27
CA HIS A 52 6.63 -10.88 3.62
C HIS A 52 5.11 -10.62 3.66
N TYR A 53 4.44 -10.41 2.52
CA TYR A 53 3.02 -10.05 2.49
C TYR A 53 2.10 -11.17 2.99
N LEU A 54 2.54 -12.43 2.88
CA LEU A 54 1.75 -13.60 3.31
C LEU A 54 2.17 -14.14 4.68
N GLN A 55 3.16 -13.55 5.35
CA GLN A 55 3.77 -14.12 6.57
C GLN A 55 2.76 -14.32 7.72
N ASN A 56 1.71 -13.50 7.76
CA ASN A 56 0.69 -13.54 8.81
C ASN A 56 -0.65 -14.13 8.33
N VAL A 57 -0.69 -14.71 7.13
CA VAL A 57 -1.89 -15.34 6.59
C VAL A 57 -1.90 -16.79 7.05
N VAL A 58 -2.95 -17.18 7.76
CA VAL A 58 -3.17 -18.57 8.20
C VAL A 58 -4.06 -19.28 7.19
N GLY A 59 -3.65 -20.47 6.75
CA GLY A 59 -4.36 -21.26 5.75
C GLY A 59 -3.58 -21.40 4.45
N ASP A 60 -4.28 -21.67 3.36
CA ASP A 60 -3.68 -21.77 2.04
C ASP A 60 -3.19 -20.40 1.55
N THR A 61 -1.91 -20.31 1.20
CA THR A 61 -1.26 -19.10 0.70
C THR A 61 -1.14 -19.08 -0.82
N GLU A 62 -1.75 -20.04 -1.54
CA GLU A 62 -1.81 -20.03 -3.00
C GLU A 62 -2.58 -18.79 -3.50
N ILE A 63 -1.87 -17.93 -4.24
CA ILE A 63 -2.49 -16.75 -4.84
C ILE A 63 -3.12 -17.13 -6.17
N ARG A 64 -4.43 -16.92 -6.25
CA ARG A 64 -5.23 -17.11 -7.46
C ARG A 64 -5.90 -15.80 -7.85
N LYS A 65 -5.98 -15.53 -9.16
CA LYS A 65 -6.77 -14.41 -9.67
C LYS A 65 -8.25 -14.73 -9.43
N GLY A 66 -8.98 -13.82 -8.77
CA GLY A 66 -10.43 -13.90 -8.68
C GLY A 66 -11.05 -13.68 -10.05
N GLU A 67 -11.72 -14.68 -10.60
CA GLU A 67 -12.46 -14.55 -11.86
C GLU A 67 -13.64 -13.58 -11.67
N GLY A 68 -13.77 -12.60 -12.56
CA GLY A 68 -14.83 -11.58 -12.48
C GLY A 68 -14.68 -10.57 -11.33
N MET A 69 -13.59 -10.59 -10.57
CA MET A 69 -13.33 -9.65 -9.48
C MET A 69 -12.44 -8.50 -9.96
N GLU A 70 -13.03 -7.34 -10.18
CA GLU A 70 -12.35 -6.11 -10.61
C GLU A 70 -12.37 -5.08 -9.46
N ILE A 71 -11.20 -4.82 -8.87
CA ILE A 71 -11.06 -3.90 -7.72
C ILE A 71 -11.40 -2.46 -8.11
N ASP A 72 -11.14 -2.07 -9.36
CA ASP A 72 -11.48 -0.77 -9.92
C ASP A 72 -13.00 -0.52 -9.99
N GLN A 73 -13.82 -1.58 -10.07
CA GLN A 73 -15.27 -1.44 -9.91
C GLN A 73 -15.69 -1.01 -8.50
N LEU A 74 -14.95 -1.44 -7.47
CA LEU A 74 -15.19 -1.01 -6.08
C LEU A 74 -14.72 0.43 -5.83
N ILE A 75 -13.71 0.90 -6.57
CA ILE A 75 -13.10 2.22 -6.41
C ILE A 75 -13.82 3.29 -7.26
N GLN A 76 -14.87 2.93 -8.00
CA GLN A 76 -15.71 3.91 -8.71
C GLN A 76 -16.15 4.98 -7.71
N ASN A 77 -15.52 6.16 -7.80
CA ASN A 77 -15.72 7.27 -6.89
C ASN A 77 -17.21 7.62 -6.93
N PRO A 78 -17.99 7.28 -5.87
CA PRO A 78 -19.37 7.70 -5.84
C PRO A 78 -19.37 9.23 -5.82
N ASP A 79 -20.37 9.85 -6.44
CA ASP A 79 -20.59 11.28 -6.30
C ASP A 79 -20.47 11.63 -4.79
N PRO A 80 -19.80 12.72 -4.38
CA PRO A 80 -19.68 13.08 -2.97
C PRO A 80 -21.01 13.05 -2.20
N ARG A 81 -22.15 13.21 -2.90
CA ARG A 81 -23.51 13.08 -2.38
C ARG A 81 -23.94 11.63 -2.10
N GLU A 82 -23.45 10.66 -2.87
CA GLU A 82 -23.68 9.21 -2.74
C GLU A 82 -22.79 8.58 -1.65
N LYS A 83 -21.65 9.18 -1.33
CA LYS A 83 -20.78 8.74 -0.21
C LYS A 83 -21.51 8.75 1.14
N LYS A 84 -22.58 9.55 1.28
CA LYS A 84 -23.38 9.64 2.51
C LYS A 84 -24.40 8.49 2.67
N THR A 85 -24.62 7.67 1.63
CA THR A 85 -25.62 6.58 1.63
C THR A 85 -25.02 5.18 1.47
N ALA A 86 -23.72 5.06 1.19
CA ALA A 86 -23.03 3.78 1.08
C ALA A 86 -22.66 3.20 2.46
N TYR A 87 -23.67 2.91 3.29
CA TYR A 87 -23.48 2.11 4.49
C TYR A 87 -23.67 0.64 4.15
N ILE A 88 -22.69 -0.19 4.50
CA ILE A 88 -22.88 -1.63 4.50
C ILE A 88 -24.04 -1.93 5.47
N LYS A 89 -25.13 -2.48 4.95
CA LYS A 89 -26.24 -2.89 5.80
C LYS A 89 -25.76 -4.04 6.70
N PRO A 90 -26.14 -4.05 7.99
CA PRO A 90 -25.87 -5.20 8.84
C PRO A 90 -26.39 -6.47 8.19
N PHE A 91 -25.61 -7.54 8.29
CA PHE A 91 -26.03 -8.86 7.85
C PHE A 91 -27.11 -9.40 8.78
N ASP A 92 -28.10 -10.07 8.21
CA ASP A 92 -29.04 -10.86 8.99
C ASP A 92 -28.36 -12.18 9.39
N MET A 93 -28.00 -12.27 10.67
CA MET A 93 -27.29 -13.42 11.22
C MET A 93 -28.16 -14.68 11.31
N GLU A 94 -29.47 -14.56 11.41
CA GLU A 94 -30.39 -15.71 11.41
C GLU A 94 -30.43 -16.33 10.02
N THR A 95 -30.64 -15.49 8.99
CA THR A 95 -30.59 -15.90 7.59
C THR A 95 -29.23 -16.50 7.23
N LEU A 96 -28.13 -15.86 7.65
CA LEU A 96 -26.77 -16.37 7.41
C LEU A 96 -26.55 -17.71 8.13
N GLY A 97 -27.03 -17.84 9.36
CA GLY A 97 -26.94 -19.06 10.15
C GLY A 97 -27.65 -20.24 9.49
N HIS A 98 -28.86 -20.03 8.98
CA HIS A 98 -29.60 -21.04 8.25
C HIS A 98 -28.97 -21.39 6.90
N ALA A 99 -28.54 -20.38 6.13
CA ALA A 99 -27.95 -20.59 4.81
C ALA A 99 -26.65 -21.40 4.85
N PHE A 100 -25.81 -21.13 5.85
CA PHE A 100 -24.52 -21.80 6.02
C PHE A 100 -24.57 -22.98 7.00
N GLN A 101 -25.74 -23.30 7.55
CA GLN A 101 -25.92 -24.27 8.64
C GLN A 101 -24.92 -24.02 9.80
N LEU A 102 -24.61 -22.75 10.07
CA LEU A 102 -23.70 -22.36 11.14
C LEU A 102 -24.34 -22.75 12.46
N ARG A 103 -23.84 -23.84 13.05
CA ARG A 103 -24.20 -24.20 14.42
C ARG A 103 -23.52 -23.18 15.32
N GLU A 104 -24.31 -22.53 16.17
CA GLU A 104 -23.83 -21.70 17.27
C GLU A 104 -22.71 -22.49 17.97
N THR A 105 -21.50 -21.93 17.97
CA THR A 105 -20.25 -22.64 18.22
C THR A 105 -20.36 -23.52 19.45
N ALA A 106 -20.29 -24.84 19.26
CA ALA A 106 -19.94 -25.73 20.36
C ALA A 106 -18.61 -25.21 20.96
N PRO A 107 -18.42 -25.25 22.30
CA PRO A 107 -17.20 -24.78 22.92
C PRO A 107 -15.99 -25.41 22.22
N VAL A 108 -15.19 -24.56 21.59
CA VAL A 108 -13.93 -24.99 20.98
C VAL A 108 -12.97 -25.23 22.12
N ASP A 109 -12.78 -26.49 22.49
CA ASP A 109 -11.72 -26.92 23.40
C ASP A 109 -10.39 -26.69 22.69
N LEU A 110 -9.81 -25.51 22.88
CA LEU A 110 -8.46 -25.22 22.43
C LEU A 110 -7.50 -26.00 23.34
N PRO A 111 -6.60 -26.84 22.78
CA PRO A 111 -5.62 -27.53 23.60
C PRO A 111 -4.81 -26.50 24.38
N SER A 112 -4.82 -26.62 25.71
CA SER A 112 -4.01 -25.78 26.59
C SER A 112 -2.57 -25.88 26.12
N VAL A 113 -1.99 -24.76 25.69
CA VAL A 113 -0.59 -24.69 25.30
C VAL A 113 0.25 -24.98 26.53
N GLY A 114 0.59 -26.26 26.72
CA GLY A 114 1.62 -26.70 27.63
C GLY A 114 2.96 -26.31 27.04
N TYR A 115 3.49 -25.16 27.45
CA TYR A 115 4.89 -24.84 27.22
C TYR A 115 5.76 -25.75 28.11
N PRO A 116 6.78 -26.43 27.56
CA PRO A 116 7.89 -26.97 28.35
C PRO A 116 8.83 -25.86 28.86
#